data_AF-A0A399YJN3-F1
#
_entry.id   AF-A0A399YJN3-F1
#
_cell.length_a   1.000
_cell.length_b   1.000
_cell.length_c   1.000
_cell.angle_alpha   90.00
_cell.angle_beta   90.00
_cell.angle_gamma   90.00
#
_symmetry.space_group_name_H-M   'P 1'
#
loop_
_entity.id
_entity.type
_entity.pdbx_description
1 polymer ?
#
loop_
_entity_poly.entity_id
_entity_poly.type
_entity_poly.pdbx_seq_one_letter_code
_entity_poly.pdbx_strand_id
1 'polypeptide(L)'
;MTDESTTQDQILDVREEIPRRRHELIEQTYHELAPGTGFVLVNDHDPKPLRYQFEAEWPGQFTWDYLESGPEVWRVRIGRPEKQA
;
A
#
# COMPACT_ATOMS: atom_id res chain seq x y z
N MET A 1 -5.73 4.09 -29.70
CA MET A 1 -6.33 4.91 -28.64
C MET A 1 -6.02 4.19 -27.34
N THR A 2 -4.95 4.59 -26.66
CA THR A 2 -4.57 4.00 -25.37
C THR A 2 -5.65 4.38 -24.37
N ASP A 3 -6.32 3.38 -23.83
CA ASP A 3 -7.29 3.55 -22.75
C ASP A 3 -6.50 3.82 -21.46
N GLU A 4 -6.23 5.10 -21.20
CA GLU A 4 -5.65 5.59 -19.95
C GLU A 4 -6.74 5.57 -18.87
N SER A 5 -7.26 4.40 -18.54
CA SER A 5 -8.03 4.20 -17.31
C SER A 5 -7.05 4.14 -16.14
N THR A 6 -6.37 5.25 -15.84
CA THR A 6 -5.64 5.42 -14.58
C THR A 6 -6.68 5.46 -13.47
N THR A 7 -7.03 4.29 -12.94
CA THR A 7 -7.80 4.21 -11.70
C THR A 7 -6.96 4.92 -10.64
N GLN A 8 -7.42 6.07 -10.17
CA GLN A 8 -6.76 6.75 -9.05
C GLN A 8 -6.84 5.83 -7.85
N ASP A 9 -5.68 5.40 -7.35
CA ASP A 9 -5.60 4.57 -6.16
C ASP A 9 -6.24 5.30 -4.96
N GLN A 10 -7.00 4.56 -4.14
CA GLN A 10 -7.56 5.10 -2.91
C GLN A 10 -6.43 5.55 -1.95
N ILE A 11 -6.68 6.61 -1.16
CA ILE A 11 -5.73 7.08 -0.14
C ILE A 11 -6.18 6.54 1.22
N LEU A 12 -5.29 5.80 1.87
CA LEU A 12 -5.45 5.33 3.24
C LEU A 12 -4.49 6.13 4.14
N ASP A 13 -5.02 7.17 4.79
CA ASP A 13 -4.28 7.96 5.78
C ASP A 13 -4.47 7.37 7.16
N VAL A 14 -3.37 6.95 7.79
CA VAL A 14 -3.38 6.28 9.09
C VAL A 14 -2.67 7.07 10.18
N ARG A 15 -2.30 8.34 9.91
CA ARG A 15 -1.53 9.16 10.86
C ARG A 15 -2.24 9.40 12.18
N GLU A 16 -3.57 9.41 12.19
CA GLU A 16 -4.39 9.58 13.39
C GLU A 16 -4.82 8.26 14.06
N GLU A 17 -4.51 7.12 13.44
CA GLU A 17 -4.92 5.81 13.93
C GLU A 17 -3.97 5.26 15.00
N ILE A 18 -4.48 4.45 15.93
CA ILE A 18 -3.63 3.77 16.93
C ILE A 18 -2.84 2.62 16.29
N PRO A 19 -1.64 2.26 16.78
CA PRO A 19 -0.74 1.31 16.10
C PRO A 19 -1.39 -0.04 15.73
N ARG A 20 -2.23 -0.60 16.60
CA ARG A 20 -2.94 -1.85 16.30
C ARG A 20 -3.94 -1.66 15.14
N ARG A 21 -4.69 -0.57 15.15
CA ARG A 21 -5.71 -0.27 14.15
C ARG A 21 -5.10 0.05 12.78
N ARG A 22 -3.92 0.71 12.77
CA ARG A 22 -3.12 0.94 11.55
C ARG A 22 -2.86 -0.35 10.78
N HIS A 23 -2.30 -1.36 11.45
CA HIS A 23 -1.97 -2.64 10.83
C HIS A 23 -3.23 -3.35 10.30
N GLU A 24 -4.28 -3.44 11.14
CA GLU A 24 -5.55 -4.07 10.76
C GLU A 24 -6.16 -3.41 9.49
N LEU A 25 -6.17 -2.08 9.43
CA LEU A 25 -6.68 -1.34 8.27
C LEU A 25 -5.86 -1.58 7.00
N ILE A 26 -4.53 -1.56 7.11
CA ILE A 26 -3.63 -1.73 5.98
C ILE A 26 -3.74 -3.15 5.40
N GLU A 27 -3.72 -4.16 6.25
CA GLU A 27 -3.87 -5.56 5.85
C GLU A 27 -5.25 -5.83 5.23
N GLN A 28 -6.33 -5.32 5.86
CA GLN A 28 -7.67 -5.43 5.32
C GLN A 28 -7.77 -4.79 3.92
N THR A 29 -7.30 -3.55 3.79
CA THR A 29 -7.33 -2.80 2.52
C THR A 29 -6.57 -3.56 1.43
N TYR A 30 -5.42 -4.14 1.77
CA TYR A 30 -4.63 -4.95 0.84
C TYR A 30 -5.37 -6.23 0.40
N HIS A 31 -6.02 -6.95 1.32
CA HIS A 31 -6.76 -8.16 0.99
C HIS A 31 -7.99 -7.91 0.12
N GLU A 32 -8.57 -6.72 0.18
CA GLU A 32 -9.70 -6.29 -0.64
C GLU A 32 -9.29 -5.87 -2.07
N LEU A 33 -7.99 -5.72 -2.35
CA LEU A 33 -7.52 -5.32 -3.68
C LEU A 33 -7.81 -6.36 -4.75
N ALA A 34 -8.35 -5.89 -5.88
CA ALA A 34 -8.38 -6.63 -7.12
C ALA A 34 -6.95 -6.76 -7.70
N PRO A 35 -6.63 -7.83 -8.46
CA PRO A 35 -5.36 -7.92 -9.17
C PRO A 35 -5.10 -6.70 -10.06
N GLY A 36 -3.87 -6.18 -10.07
CA GLY A 36 -3.48 -4.99 -10.82
C GLY A 36 -3.79 -3.65 -10.13
N THR A 37 -4.50 -3.65 -9.00
CA THR A 37 -4.89 -2.42 -8.29
C THR A 37 -4.03 -2.15 -7.06
N GLY A 38 -4.12 -0.95 -6.51
CA GLY A 38 -3.40 -0.56 -5.29
C GLY A 38 -4.10 0.53 -4.48
N PHE A 39 -3.45 0.91 -3.39
CA PHE A 39 -3.79 2.06 -2.56
C PHE A 39 -2.53 2.81 -2.15
N VAL A 40 -2.68 4.10 -1.81
CA VAL A 40 -1.62 4.92 -1.25
C VAL A 40 -1.77 4.99 0.26
N LEU A 41 -0.81 4.40 0.97
CA LEU A 41 -0.64 4.56 2.41
C LEU A 41 -0.01 5.93 2.70
N VAL A 42 -0.61 6.70 3.60
CA VAL A 42 -0.04 7.93 4.18
C VAL A 42 0.27 7.67 5.65
N ASN A 43 1.53 7.81 6.04
CA ASN A 43 2.02 7.50 7.39
C ASN A 43 2.92 8.63 7.94
N ASP A 44 3.06 8.67 9.27
CA ASP A 44 3.86 9.66 10.01
C ASP A 44 5.34 9.25 10.17
N HIS A 45 5.71 8.04 9.72
CA HIS A 45 7.07 7.52 9.71
C HIS A 45 7.29 6.55 8.54
N ASP A 46 8.54 6.17 8.28
CA ASP A 46 8.87 5.18 7.25
C ASP A 46 8.21 3.82 7.57
N PRO A 47 7.32 3.30 6.70
CA PRO A 47 6.66 2.01 6.90
C PRO A 47 7.57 0.80 6.60
N LYS A 48 8.89 0.96 6.63
CA LYS A 48 9.87 -0.13 6.41
C LYS A 48 9.63 -1.39 7.26
N PRO A 49 9.30 -1.33 8.57
CA PRO A 49 8.96 -2.53 9.33
C PRO A 49 7.76 -3.28 8.76
N LEU A 50 6.74 -2.56 8.30
CA LEU A 50 5.56 -3.13 7.66
C LEU A 50 5.90 -3.77 6.32
N ARG A 51 6.78 -3.15 5.52
CA ARG A 51 7.28 -3.76 4.29
C ARG A 51 7.91 -5.13 4.56
N TYR A 52 8.74 -5.24 5.61
CA TYR A 52 9.36 -6.51 5.97
C TYR A 52 8.34 -7.57 6.42
N GLN A 53 7.25 -7.16 7.07
CA GLN A 53 6.14 -8.06 7.37
C GLN A 53 5.50 -8.60 6.08
N PHE A 54 5.21 -7.73 5.11
CA PHE A 54 4.69 -8.13 3.80
C PHE A 54 5.66 -9.06 3.04
N GLU A 55 6.96 -8.78 3.05
CA GLU A 55 7.98 -9.65 2.44
C GLU A 55 8.03 -11.04 3.08
N ALA A 56 7.81 -11.14 4.39
CA ALA A 56 7.81 -12.40 5.12
C ALA A 56 6.51 -13.21 4.92
N GLU A 57 5.36 -12.54 4.93
CA GLU A 57 4.04 -13.20 4.86
C GLU A 57 3.59 -13.49 3.42
N TRP A 58 3.89 -12.59 2.49
CA TRP A 58 3.40 -12.64 1.10
C TRP A 58 4.53 -12.39 0.08
N PRO A 59 5.62 -13.18 0.12
CA PRO A 59 6.76 -12.98 -0.77
C PRO A 59 6.33 -13.01 -2.24
N GLY A 60 6.66 -11.94 -2.97
CA GLY A 60 6.37 -11.80 -4.40
C GLY A 60 4.89 -11.58 -4.75
N GLN A 61 4.01 -11.37 -3.76
CA GLN A 61 2.57 -11.21 -4.01
C GLN A 61 2.07 -9.76 -3.89
N PHE A 62 2.96 -8.80 -3.61
CA PHE A 62 2.63 -7.37 -3.51
C PHE A 62 3.65 -6.51 -4.27
N THR A 63 3.28 -5.27 -4.56
CA THR A 63 4.19 -4.20 -5.01
C THR A 63 4.32 -3.14 -3.92
N TRP A 64 5.45 -2.43 -3.90
CA TRP A 64 5.77 -1.42 -2.89
C TRP A 64 6.57 -0.27 -3.49
N ASP A 65 5.90 0.83 -3.76
CA ASP A 65 6.48 1.98 -4.45
C ASP A 65 6.43 3.21 -3.54
N TYR A 66 7.60 3.76 -3.17
CA TYR A 66 7.63 5.02 -2.45
C TYR A 66 7.23 6.16 -3.38
N LEU A 67 6.22 6.93 -2.97
CA LEU A 67 5.76 8.15 -3.65
C LEU A 67 6.32 9.40 -2.97
N GLU A 68 6.54 9.34 -1.65
CA GLU A 68 7.10 10.43 -0.85
C GLU A 68 7.84 9.84 0.36
N SER A 69 9.04 10.37 0.63
CA SER A 69 9.95 9.84 1.65
C SER A 69 10.35 10.90 2.68
N GLY A 70 9.39 11.35 3.50
CA GLY A 70 9.63 12.08 4.75
C GLY A 70 10.37 13.43 4.62
N PRO A 71 10.65 14.09 5.77
CA PRO A 71 10.40 13.63 7.14
C PRO A 71 8.98 13.89 7.65
N GLU A 72 8.21 14.78 7.00
CA GLU A 72 6.88 15.20 7.49
C GLU A 72 5.79 14.17 7.16
N VAL A 73 5.86 13.57 5.97
CA VAL A 73 4.88 12.60 5.48
C VAL A 73 5.60 11.51 4.70
N TRP A 74 5.14 10.27 4.88
CA TRP A 74 5.56 9.13 4.08
C TRP A 74 4.39 8.63 3.26
N ARG A 75 4.58 8.51 1.95
CA ARG A 75 3.57 7.99 1.03
C ARG A 75 4.12 6.79 0.28
N VAL A 76 3.41 5.68 0.38
CA VAL A 76 3.78 4.44 -0.30
C VAL A 76 2.56 3.90 -1.04
N ARG A 77 2.72 3.58 -2.31
CA ARG A 77 1.74 2.79 -3.04
C ARG A 77 1.99 1.30 -2.74
N ILE A 78 0.98 0.65 -2.18
CA ILE A 78 0.95 -0.80 -1.95
C ILE A 78 -0.04 -1.40 -2.94
N GLY A 79 0.42 -2.36 -3.75
CA GLY A 79 -0.36 -2.92 -4.85
C GLY A 79 -0.43 -4.43 -4.84
N ARG A 80 -1.48 -4.97 -5.45
CA ARG A 80 -1.60 -6.39 -5.78
C ARG A 80 -1.18 -6.58 -7.24
N PRO A 81 -0.18 -7.41 -7.55
CA PRO A 81 0.24 -7.68 -8.92
C PRO A 81 -0.94 -8.20 -9.76
N GLU A 82 -0.88 -7.96 -11.07
CA GLU A 82 -1.77 -8.63 -12.00
C GLU A 82 -1.55 -10.15 -11.91
N LYS A 83 -2.63 -10.92 -12.05
CA LYS A 83 -2.46 -12.37 -12.26
C LYS A 83 -1.78 -12.54 -13.62
N GLN A 84 -0.58 -13.09 -13.61
CA GLN A 84 0.01 -13.62 -14.84
C GLN A 84 -0.90 -14.77 -15.31
N ALA A 85 -1.46 -14.63 -16.51
CA ALA A 85 -2.32 -15.62 -17.15
C ALA A 85 -1.55 -16.89 -17.54
#